data_AF-A0A2E9QBV3-F1
#
_entry.id   AF-A0A2E9QBV3-F1
#
_cell.length_a   1.000
_cell.length_b   1.000
_cell.length_c   1.000
_cell.angle_alpha   90.00
_cell.angle_beta   90.00
_cell.angle_gamma   90.00
#
_symmetry.space_group_name_H-M   'P 1'
#
loop_
_entity.id
_entity.type
_entity.pdbx_description
1 polymer ?
#
loop_
_entity_poly.entity_id
_entity_poly.type
_entity_poly.pdbx_seq_one_letter_code
_entity_poly.pdbx_strand_id
1 'polypeptide(L)'
;MFVTNANATLTAGISGLDSQCSSDANKPSGGGTYKAMVADGTNRIACTTANCSGGTSEHTNWVLKPSKEYRRADGSTVIGTTTANGVFSFPLTAAIQTTVVDTNSTVTGLENNWTSSTNDCTNFSVSGASTSNGLHDSTSNNLLSVGPSGCGNTMKIICVEQ
;
A
#
# COMPACT_ATOMS: atom_id res chain seq x y z
N MET A 1 0.74 10.94 1.01
CA MET A 1 0.04 9.66 0.77
C MET A 1 -1.33 9.72 1.44
N PHE A 2 -2.30 8.98 0.93
CA PHE A 2 -3.69 9.02 1.37
C PHE A 2 -4.35 7.63 1.26
N VAL A 3 -5.54 7.47 1.85
CA VAL A 3 -6.37 6.28 1.67
C VAL A 3 -7.58 6.61 0.81
N THR A 4 -7.88 5.77 -0.17
CA THR A 4 -9.01 5.99 -1.09
C THR A 4 -10.34 6.13 -0.35
N ASN A 5 -11.21 6.99 -0.87
CA ASN A 5 -12.62 7.01 -0.47
C ASN A 5 -13.35 5.78 -1.02
N ALA A 6 -13.08 5.44 -2.29
CA ALA A 6 -13.66 4.27 -2.93
C ALA A 6 -13.06 2.95 -2.43
N ASN A 7 -13.83 1.87 -2.55
CA ASN A 7 -13.36 0.51 -2.28
C ASN A 7 -12.42 0.03 -3.39
N ALA A 8 -11.44 -0.78 -3.03
CA ALA A 8 -10.51 -1.40 -3.98
C ALA A 8 -11.24 -2.32 -4.96
N THR A 9 -10.91 -2.21 -6.24
CA THR A 9 -11.41 -3.08 -7.31
C THR A 9 -10.32 -4.07 -7.69
N LEU A 10 -10.44 -5.32 -7.22
CA LEU A 10 -9.41 -6.37 -7.36
C LEU A 10 -9.63 -7.27 -8.58
N THR A 11 -10.09 -6.68 -9.69
CA THR A 11 -10.36 -7.38 -10.96
C THR A 11 -9.66 -6.74 -12.16
N ALA A 12 -8.83 -5.72 -11.93
CA ALA A 12 -8.18 -4.93 -12.98
C ALA A 12 -6.65 -4.86 -12.82
N GLY A 13 -6.09 -5.69 -11.93
CA GLY A 13 -4.66 -5.72 -11.64
C GLY A 13 -4.15 -4.43 -10.99
N ILE A 14 -2.82 -4.35 -10.89
CA ILE A 14 -2.12 -3.17 -10.32
C ILE A 14 -2.46 -1.88 -11.09
N SER A 15 -2.59 -1.93 -12.41
CA SER A 15 -2.92 -0.75 -13.21
C SER A 15 -4.32 -0.21 -12.89
N GLY A 16 -5.28 -1.10 -12.59
CA GLY A 16 -6.59 -0.73 -12.08
C GLY A 16 -6.51 -0.01 -10.74
N LEU A 17 -5.74 -0.55 -9.79
CA LEU A 17 -5.52 0.06 -8.48
C LEU A 17 -4.80 1.42 -8.57
N ASP A 18 -3.80 1.54 -9.43
CA ASP A 18 -3.12 2.81 -9.71
C ASP A 18 -4.08 3.85 -10.33
N SER A 19 -4.98 3.41 -11.21
CA SER A 19 -6.01 4.27 -11.82
C SER A 19 -7.03 4.74 -10.78
N GLN A 20 -7.41 3.87 -9.84
CA GLN A 20 -8.24 4.27 -8.70
C GLN A 20 -7.52 5.32 -7.84
N CYS A 21 -6.26 5.12 -7.48
CA CYS A 21 -5.47 6.13 -6.77
C CYS A 21 -5.38 7.47 -7.51
N SER A 22 -5.27 7.43 -8.84
CA SER A 22 -5.13 8.64 -9.65
C SER A 22 -6.44 9.43 -9.81
N SER A 23 -7.60 8.80 -9.60
CA SER A 23 -8.93 9.40 -9.80
C SER A 23 -9.76 9.52 -8.52
N ASP A 24 -9.29 8.99 -7.39
CA ASP A 24 -10.02 9.00 -6.13
C ASP A 24 -10.23 10.42 -5.58
N ALA A 25 -11.39 10.65 -4.97
CA ALA A 25 -11.78 11.95 -4.44
C ALA A 25 -10.90 12.43 -3.26
N ASN A 26 -10.25 11.52 -2.53
CA ASN A 26 -9.32 11.87 -1.44
C ASN A 26 -7.91 12.22 -1.95
N LYS A 27 -7.66 12.12 -3.26
CA LYS A 27 -6.37 12.48 -3.85
C LYS A 27 -6.05 13.96 -3.57
N PRO A 28 -4.86 14.27 -3.00
CA PRO A 28 -4.47 15.66 -2.77
C PRO A 28 -4.48 16.50 -4.05
N SER A 29 -4.94 17.75 -3.92
CA SER A 29 -4.86 18.76 -4.98
C SER A 29 -3.40 19.08 -5.30
N GLY A 30 -3.09 19.48 -6.54
CA GLY A 30 -1.73 19.84 -6.96
C GLY A 30 -1.17 19.02 -8.12
N GLY A 31 -1.97 18.15 -8.74
CA GLY A 31 -1.61 17.48 -9.98
C GLY A 31 -0.63 16.30 -9.85
N GLY A 32 -0.19 15.95 -8.64
CA GLY A 32 0.70 14.80 -8.41
C GLY A 32 0.10 13.48 -8.90
N THR A 33 0.94 12.57 -9.39
CA THR A 33 0.56 11.21 -9.80
C THR A 33 0.64 10.28 -8.59
N TYR A 34 -0.35 9.41 -8.42
CA TYR A 34 -0.41 8.49 -7.28
C TYR A 34 -0.57 7.05 -7.75
N LYS A 35 0.15 6.14 -7.10
CA LYS A 35 0.06 4.69 -7.34
C LYS A 35 -0.28 3.94 -6.05
N ALA A 36 -0.86 2.77 -6.19
CA ALA A 36 -1.25 1.91 -5.08
C ALA A 36 -0.02 1.26 -4.42
N MET A 37 0.04 1.31 -3.09
CA MET A 37 1.04 0.61 -2.28
C MET A 37 0.62 -0.85 -2.09
N VAL A 38 0.81 -1.64 -3.14
CA VAL A 38 0.53 -3.08 -3.17
C VAL A 38 1.71 -3.84 -3.77
N ALA A 39 1.78 -5.15 -3.54
CA ALA A 39 2.73 -6.04 -4.20
C ALA A 39 2.04 -7.36 -4.60
N ASP A 40 2.46 -7.93 -5.73
CA ASP A 40 1.94 -9.21 -6.26
C ASP A 40 3.08 -10.21 -6.56
N GLY A 41 4.30 -9.91 -6.11
CA GLY A 41 5.45 -10.78 -6.34
C GLY A 41 5.91 -10.90 -7.81
N THR A 42 5.24 -10.22 -8.76
CA THR A 42 5.49 -10.38 -10.21
C THR A 42 5.66 -9.04 -10.92
N ASN A 43 4.65 -8.17 -10.85
CA ASN A 43 4.60 -6.90 -11.56
C ASN A 43 4.97 -5.72 -10.64
N ARG A 44 4.75 -5.86 -9.33
CA ARG A 44 5.22 -4.92 -8.31
C ARG A 44 5.75 -5.69 -7.10
N ILE A 45 7.02 -5.46 -6.80
CA ILE A 45 7.76 -6.10 -5.70
C ILE A 45 8.38 -5.00 -4.86
N ALA A 46 8.05 -4.99 -3.56
CA ALA A 46 8.75 -4.18 -2.57
C ALA A 46 10.09 -4.84 -2.25
N CYS A 47 10.07 -6.00 -1.58
CA CYS A 47 11.27 -6.74 -1.26
C CYS A 47 11.17 -8.21 -1.70
N THR A 48 12.30 -8.80 -2.06
CA THR A 48 12.51 -10.24 -2.23
C THR A 48 13.07 -10.90 -0.97
N THR A 49 13.67 -10.12 -0.07
CA THR A 49 14.16 -10.51 1.24
C THR A 49 13.52 -9.62 2.33
N ALA A 50 13.48 -10.09 3.57
CA ALA A 50 12.86 -9.34 4.66
C ALA A 50 13.46 -7.93 4.79
N ASN A 51 12.60 -6.90 4.78
CA ASN A 51 12.95 -5.48 4.87
C ASN A 51 13.97 -5.02 3.80
N CYS A 52 14.00 -5.68 2.65
CA CYS A 52 14.87 -5.37 1.52
C CYS A 52 16.35 -5.39 1.95
N SER A 53 16.78 -6.44 2.64
CA SER A 53 18.16 -6.57 3.15
C SER A 53 19.25 -6.62 2.06
N GLY A 54 18.89 -6.99 0.83
CA GLY A 54 19.69 -6.86 -0.39
C GLY A 54 19.64 -5.47 -1.04
N GLY A 55 18.86 -4.55 -0.49
CA GLY A 55 18.79 -3.14 -0.88
C GLY A 55 17.73 -2.84 -1.94
N THR A 56 17.83 -1.65 -2.54
CA THR A 56 16.83 -1.14 -3.51
C THR A 56 16.83 -1.88 -4.84
N SER A 57 17.82 -2.73 -5.11
CA SER A 57 17.86 -3.58 -6.32
C SER A 57 16.80 -4.68 -6.31
N GLU A 58 16.19 -4.94 -5.16
CA GLU A 58 15.07 -5.89 -5.03
C GLU A 58 13.76 -5.34 -5.61
N HIS A 59 13.66 -4.02 -5.78
CA HIS A 59 12.43 -3.34 -6.15
C HIS A 59 12.07 -3.63 -7.60
N THR A 60 10.80 -3.97 -7.84
CA THR A 60 10.21 -3.96 -9.18
C THR A 60 9.00 -3.04 -9.16
N ASN A 61 9.03 -1.93 -9.90
CA ASN A 61 7.94 -0.92 -9.95
C ASN A 61 7.41 -0.50 -8.56
N TRP A 62 8.29 -0.47 -7.55
CA TRP A 62 7.93 -0.14 -6.18
C TRP A 62 7.63 1.35 -6.02
N VAL A 63 6.67 1.68 -5.14
CA VAL A 63 6.08 3.03 -5.05
C VAL A 63 6.68 3.91 -3.98
N LEU A 64 7.39 3.35 -2.98
CA LEU A 64 8.06 4.14 -1.96
C LEU A 64 9.53 4.38 -2.36
N LYS A 65 9.88 5.66 -2.46
CA LYS A 65 11.26 6.12 -2.68
C LYS A 65 12.14 5.94 -1.42
N PRO A 66 13.44 5.63 -1.57
CA PRO A 66 14.44 5.64 -0.49
C PRO A 66 14.57 6.99 0.21
N SER A 67 14.81 6.95 1.52
CA SER A 67 15.14 8.14 2.34
C SER A 67 14.17 9.31 2.17
N LYS A 68 12.89 9.01 1.95
CA LYS A 68 11.85 9.99 1.63
C LYS A 68 10.86 10.09 2.78
N GLU A 69 10.63 11.31 3.24
CA GLU A 69 9.56 11.62 4.17
C GLU A 69 8.21 11.59 3.44
N TYR A 70 7.25 10.88 4.03
CA TYR A 70 5.86 10.85 3.57
C TYR A 70 4.94 11.46 4.63
N ARG A 71 3.99 12.25 4.15
CA ARG A 71 2.97 12.94 4.95
C ARG A 71 1.57 12.48 4.57
N ARG A 72 0.60 12.69 5.46
CA ARG A 72 -0.83 12.53 5.14
C ARG A 72 -1.27 13.52 4.05
N ALA A 73 -2.49 13.33 3.55
CA ALA A 73 -3.12 14.25 2.60
C ALA A 73 -3.29 15.68 3.14
N ASP A 74 -3.31 15.87 4.47
CA ASP A 74 -3.35 17.18 5.12
C ASP A 74 -2.06 18.02 4.91
N GLY A 75 -1.02 17.45 4.31
CA GLY A 75 0.25 18.12 3.99
C GLY A 75 1.14 18.41 5.20
N SER A 76 0.70 18.14 6.43
CA SER A 76 1.40 18.55 7.65
C SER A 76 1.76 17.37 8.56
N THR A 77 0.92 16.35 8.66
CA THR A 77 1.16 15.18 9.52
C THR A 77 2.18 14.24 8.89
N VAL A 78 3.35 14.10 9.52
CA VAL A 78 4.38 13.14 9.11
C VAL A 78 3.95 11.73 9.49
N ILE A 79 3.93 10.83 8.50
CA ILE A 79 3.70 9.40 8.67
C ILE A 79 5.02 8.72 9.05
N GLY A 80 6.09 9.07 8.33
CA GLY A 80 7.44 8.61 8.61
C GLY A 80 8.37 8.92 7.45
N THR A 81 9.63 8.55 7.63
CA THR A 81 10.66 8.58 6.59
C THR A 81 11.07 7.16 6.27
N THR A 82 11.08 6.79 4.99
CA THR A 82 11.54 5.47 4.55
C THR A 82 13.03 5.32 4.81
N THR A 83 13.48 4.07 4.98
CA THR A 83 14.90 3.73 5.06
C THR A 83 15.61 4.00 3.74
N ALA A 84 16.94 3.85 3.73
CA ALA A 84 17.73 3.82 2.50
C ALA A 84 17.31 2.71 1.52
N ASN A 85 16.56 1.71 1.99
CA ASN A 85 16.02 0.64 1.15
C ASN A 85 14.62 0.95 0.61
N GLY A 86 14.04 2.13 0.86
CA GLY A 86 12.74 2.51 0.27
C GLY A 86 11.52 1.81 0.87
N VAL A 87 11.59 1.44 2.15
CA VAL A 87 10.46 0.93 2.94
C VAL A 87 10.43 1.61 4.31
N PHE A 88 9.29 1.62 5.02
CA PHE A 88 9.28 2.17 6.39
C PHE A 88 9.84 1.19 7.41
N SER A 89 10.47 1.73 8.45
CA SER A 89 10.64 1.04 9.72
C SER A 89 9.41 1.28 10.61
N PHE A 90 9.08 0.31 11.45
CA PHE A 90 7.98 0.41 12.40
C PHE A 90 8.51 0.63 13.83
N PRO A 91 7.78 1.37 14.69
CA PRO A 91 6.50 2.00 14.40
C PRO A 91 6.63 3.26 13.51
N LEU A 92 5.57 3.56 12.76
CA LEU A 92 5.39 4.85 12.09
C LEU A 92 5.20 5.98 13.11
N THR A 93 5.53 7.21 12.72
CA THR A 93 5.27 8.41 13.51
C THR A 93 3.77 8.70 13.64
N ALA A 94 3.02 8.45 12.58
CA ALA A 94 1.56 8.52 12.58
C ALA A 94 0.98 7.50 11.60
N ALA A 95 -0.22 7.01 11.88
CA ALA A 95 -0.96 6.18 10.92
C ALA A 95 -1.23 6.96 9.64
N ILE A 96 -1.48 6.29 8.51
CA ILE A 96 -1.73 6.97 7.24
C ILE A 96 -3.03 7.78 7.30
N GLN A 97 -4.07 7.20 7.90
CA GLN A 97 -5.34 7.87 8.11
C GLN A 97 -6.06 7.24 9.30
N THR A 98 -6.64 8.05 10.18
CA THR A 98 -7.33 7.55 11.38
C THR A 98 -8.80 7.21 11.14
N THR A 99 -9.40 7.76 10.09
CA THR A 99 -10.81 7.54 9.78
C THR A 99 -11.02 7.59 8.27
N VAL A 100 -11.55 6.49 7.75
CA VAL A 100 -12.07 6.35 6.39
C VAL A 100 -13.44 5.71 6.53
N VAL A 101 -14.36 6.02 5.63
CA VAL A 101 -15.70 5.44 5.63
C VAL A 101 -15.63 3.93 5.36
N ASP A 102 -16.56 3.16 5.94
CA ASP A 102 -16.76 1.70 5.79
C ASP A 102 -15.79 0.78 6.54
N THR A 103 -14.49 0.87 6.27
CA THR A 103 -13.50 -0.10 6.77
C THR A 103 -12.15 0.54 6.99
N ASN A 104 -11.37 0.00 7.93
CA ASN A 104 -9.96 0.34 8.10
C ASN A 104 -9.01 -0.60 7.35
N SER A 105 -9.54 -1.68 6.75
CA SER A 105 -8.77 -2.66 6.00
C SER A 105 -8.29 -2.10 4.66
N THR A 106 -7.05 -2.38 4.29
CA THR A 106 -6.45 -2.02 3.00
C THR A 106 -5.83 -3.20 2.31
N VAL A 107 -6.03 -3.31 1.00
CA VAL A 107 -5.32 -4.30 0.19
C VAL A 107 -3.83 -3.96 0.17
N THR A 108 -2.97 -4.97 0.35
CA THR A 108 -1.51 -4.79 0.29
C THR A 108 -0.83 -5.87 -0.55
N GLY A 109 -1.25 -7.14 -0.44
CA GLY A 109 -0.50 -8.26 -1.02
C GLY A 109 0.92 -8.40 -0.44
N LEU A 110 1.17 -7.85 0.75
CA LEU A 110 2.46 -7.86 1.43
C LEU A 110 2.43 -8.76 2.68
N GLU A 111 3.59 -9.27 3.05
CA GLU A 111 3.86 -9.81 4.38
C GLU A 111 4.34 -8.70 5.34
N ASN A 112 4.38 -8.99 6.64
CA ASN A 112 4.73 -8.03 7.70
C ASN A 112 6.20 -7.56 7.73
N ASN A 113 6.98 -7.92 6.72
CA ASN A 113 8.39 -7.59 6.52
C ASN A 113 8.66 -7.06 5.10
N TRP A 114 7.63 -6.56 4.41
CA TRP A 114 7.70 -6.02 3.04
C TRP A 114 7.99 -7.02 1.92
N THR A 115 8.08 -8.34 2.18
CA THR A 115 8.07 -9.31 1.09
C THR A 115 6.68 -9.47 0.51
N SER A 116 6.58 -9.95 -0.73
CA SER A 116 5.27 -10.23 -1.35
C SER A 116 4.61 -11.44 -0.69
N SER A 117 3.30 -11.36 -0.46
CA SER A 117 2.50 -12.50 -0.04
C SER A 117 2.14 -13.37 -1.24
N THR A 118 1.87 -14.65 -1.01
CA THR A 118 1.24 -15.51 -2.03
C THR A 118 -0.26 -15.25 -2.16
N ASN A 119 -0.85 -14.48 -1.24
CA ASN A 119 -2.23 -14.03 -1.30
C ASN A 119 -2.28 -12.64 -1.93
N ASP A 120 -2.59 -12.57 -3.22
CA ASP A 120 -2.60 -11.33 -4.00
C ASP A 120 -3.80 -11.23 -4.96
N CYS A 121 -4.85 -12.04 -4.78
CA CYS A 121 -5.98 -12.10 -5.72
C CYS A 121 -5.58 -12.44 -7.17
N THR A 122 -4.58 -13.31 -7.36
CA THR A 122 -4.00 -13.63 -8.68
C THR A 122 -3.55 -12.34 -9.36
N ASN A 123 -2.61 -11.63 -8.74
CA ASN A 123 -2.15 -10.32 -9.18
C ASN A 123 -3.28 -9.26 -9.29
N PHE A 124 -4.20 -9.27 -8.31
CA PHE A 124 -5.34 -8.35 -8.20
C PHE A 124 -6.28 -8.41 -9.40
N SER A 125 -6.42 -9.58 -10.01
CA SER A 125 -7.24 -9.79 -11.21
C SER A 125 -8.50 -10.61 -10.97
N VAL A 126 -8.64 -11.29 -9.81
CA VAL A 126 -9.84 -12.09 -9.49
C VAL A 126 -10.38 -11.82 -8.10
N SER A 127 -11.71 -11.72 -7.98
CA SER A 127 -12.40 -11.50 -6.71
C SER A 127 -12.69 -12.78 -5.91
N GLY A 128 -12.46 -13.97 -6.51
CA GLY A 128 -12.73 -15.28 -5.92
C GLY A 128 -11.57 -15.92 -5.16
N ALA A 129 -10.50 -15.17 -4.88
CA ALA A 129 -9.31 -15.63 -4.17
C ALA A 129 -9.12 -14.87 -2.84
N SER A 130 -7.92 -14.90 -2.28
CA SER A 130 -7.54 -14.14 -1.10
C SER A 130 -6.41 -13.16 -1.40
N THR A 131 -6.36 -12.06 -0.63
CA THR A 131 -5.23 -11.14 -0.57
C THR A 131 -4.80 -10.87 0.85
N SER A 132 -3.51 -10.73 1.08
CA SER A 132 -3.00 -10.13 2.32
C SER A 132 -3.48 -8.68 2.41
N ASN A 133 -4.05 -8.33 3.56
CA ASN A 133 -4.55 -6.99 3.83
C ASN A 133 -3.96 -6.43 5.12
N GLY A 134 -3.74 -5.12 5.15
CA GLY A 134 -3.26 -4.37 6.31
C GLY A 134 -4.33 -3.41 6.85
N LEU A 135 -3.92 -2.54 7.77
CA LEU A 135 -4.77 -1.54 8.43
C LEU A 135 -4.18 -0.14 8.29
N HIS A 136 -4.89 0.79 7.64
CA HIS A 136 -4.36 2.13 7.38
C HIS A 136 -4.29 3.05 8.61
N ASP A 137 -4.98 2.67 9.69
CA ASP A 137 -5.03 3.35 10.99
C ASP A 137 -3.99 2.80 11.97
N SER A 138 -3.19 1.80 11.57
CA SER A 138 -2.09 1.26 12.36
C SER A 138 -0.78 2.00 12.15
N THR A 139 0.00 2.12 13.23
CA THR A 139 1.41 2.54 13.20
C THR A 139 2.39 1.38 13.29
N SER A 140 1.94 0.16 13.56
CA SER A 140 2.78 -1.04 13.56
C SER A 140 2.88 -1.67 12.17
N ASN A 141 3.60 -2.78 12.05
CA ASN A 141 3.65 -3.58 10.84
C ASN A 141 2.28 -4.16 10.42
N ASN A 142 1.23 -4.07 11.25
CA ASN A 142 -0.15 -4.35 10.83
C ASN A 142 -0.62 -3.44 9.69
N LEU A 143 0.08 -2.34 9.41
CA LEU A 143 -0.09 -1.57 8.18
C LEU A 143 0.06 -2.44 6.92
N LEU A 144 0.92 -3.45 6.97
CA LEU A 144 1.24 -4.33 5.86
C LEU A 144 0.32 -5.54 5.82
N SER A 145 0.19 -6.27 6.94
CA SER A 145 -0.64 -7.47 7.00
C SER A 145 -1.21 -7.73 8.38
N VAL A 146 -2.48 -8.12 8.41
CA VAL A 146 -3.15 -8.78 9.55
C VAL A 146 -3.62 -10.19 9.18
N GLY A 147 -3.08 -10.74 8.08
CA GLY A 147 -3.47 -12.01 7.50
C GLY A 147 -4.22 -11.86 6.16
N PRO A 148 -4.60 -12.98 5.52
CA PRO A 148 -5.35 -12.97 4.28
C PRO A 148 -6.84 -12.73 4.51
N SER A 149 -7.46 -11.96 3.61
CA SER A 149 -8.90 -11.78 3.49
C SER A 149 -9.37 -12.13 2.08
N GLY A 150 -10.63 -12.55 1.93
CA GLY A 150 -11.22 -12.78 0.62
C GLY A 150 -11.24 -11.50 -0.22
N CYS A 151 -10.91 -11.59 -1.51
CA CYS A 151 -10.82 -10.44 -2.43
C CYS A 151 -12.16 -9.72 -2.65
N GLY A 152 -13.28 -10.39 -2.37
CA GLY A 152 -14.62 -9.79 -2.38
C GLY A 152 -14.93 -8.95 -1.13
N ASN A 153 -14.08 -8.97 -0.10
CA ASN A 153 -14.27 -8.15 1.09
C ASN A 153 -14.01 -6.67 0.78
N THR A 154 -14.70 -5.80 1.50
CA THR A 154 -14.49 -4.36 1.38
C THR A 154 -13.13 -3.98 1.98
N MET A 155 -12.28 -3.41 1.12
CA MET A 155 -10.93 -2.92 1.45
C MET A 155 -10.71 -1.58 0.76
N LYS A 156 -9.84 -0.74 1.31
CA LYS A 156 -9.38 0.52 0.70
C LYS A 156 -7.98 0.35 0.11
N ILE A 157 -7.48 1.39 -0.57
CA ILE A 157 -6.13 1.40 -1.15
C ILE A 157 -5.32 2.51 -0.48
N ILE A 158 -4.08 2.20 -0.11
CA ILE A 158 -3.08 3.21 0.26
C ILE A 158 -2.43 3.74 -1.02
N CYS A 159 -2.52 5.04 -1.25
CA CYS A 159 -2.04 5.71 -2.45
C CYS A 159 -0.83 6.60 -2.16
N VAL A 160 0.24 6.39 -2.92
CA VAL A 160 1.56 7.01 -2.74
C VAL A 160 1.87 7.93 -3.90
N GLU A 161 2.31 9.15 -3.60
CA GLU A 161 2.75 10.12 -4.60
C GLU A 161 4.05 9.65 -5.27
N GLN A 162 4.16 9.83 -6.59
CA GLN A 162 5.25 9.31 -7.42
C GLN A 162 6.38 10.29 -7.71
#